data_AF-A0A353C835-F1
#
_entry.id   AF-A0A353C835-F1
#
_cell.length_a   1.000
_cell.length_b   1.000
_cell.length_c   1.000
_cell.angle_alpha   90.00
_cell.angle_beta   90.00
_cell.angle_gamma   90.00
#
_symmetry.space_group_name_H-M   'P 1'
#
loop_
_entity.id
_entity.type
_entity.pdbx_description
1 polymer ?
#
loop_
_entity_poly.entity_id
_entity_poly.type
_entity_poly.pdbx_seq_one_letter_code
_entity_poly.pdbx_strand_id
1 'polypeptide(L)'
;MDVYHKVLTRLYEITGGRDSVDVDLGELLKKEGFFPSIDNISEYMSSESWIALTARKHVIRITHWGVAEAKRALSSSPDTGREVEKLAVKLTSRAREFLVMAEEFAASPTAERAGAMEKRCAELAEDVKKIKSSL
;
A
#
# COMPACT_ATOMS: atom_id res chain seq x y z
N MET A 1 -5.64 11.16 2.62
CA MET A 1 -5.16 10.82 3.98
C MET A 1 -5.12 12.11 4.78
N ASP A 2 -5.76 12.16 5.96
CA ASP A 2 -5.70 13.36 6.83
C ASP A 2 -4.35 13.49 7.56
N VAL A 3 -4.16 14.60 8.26
CA VAL A 3 -2.91 14.93 8.96
C VAL A 3 -2.58 13.90 10.04
N TYR A 4 -3.57 13.42 10.80
CA TYR A 4 -3.35 12.49 11.90
C TYR A 4 -2.88 11.13 11.38
N HIS A 5 -3.54 10.61 10.35
CA HIS A 5 -3.13 9.35 9.74
C HIS A 5 -1.78 9.49 9.03
N LYS A 6 -1.47 10.63 8.40
CA LYS A 6 -0.14 10.88 7.82
C LYS A 6 0.97 10.86 8.88
N VAL A 7 0.74 11.51 10.02
CA VAL A 7 1.68 11.51 11.15
C VAL A 7 1.81 10.10 11.75
N LEU A 8 0.69 9.38 11.87
CA LEU A 8 0.65 8.03 12.42
C LEU A 8 1.39 7.01 11.54
N THR A 9 1.22 7.06 10.22
CA THR A 9 1.97 6.19 9.30
C THR A 9 3.47 6.48 9.35
N ARG A 10 3.86 7.76 9.44
CA ARG A 10 5.26 8.14 9.57
C ARG A 10 5.87 7.68 10.90
N LEU A 11 5.10 7.76 11.98
CA LEU A 11 5.47 7.24 13.28
C LEU A 11 5.67 5.72 13.24
N TYR A 12 4.77 5.00 12.57
CA TYR A 12 4.89 3.55 12.35
C TYR A 12 6.15 3.18 11.56
N GLU A 13 6.49 3.93 10.50
CA GLU A 13 7.72 3.73 9.72
C GLU A 13 8.99 3.93 10.57
N ILE A 14 9.04 4.97 11.40
CA ILE A 14 10.20 5.26 12.26
C ILE A 14 10.39 4.19 13.33
N THR A 15 9.30 3.74 13.94
CA THR A 15 9.34 2.78 15.06
C THR A 15 9.46 1.33 14.59
N GLY A 16 9.09 1.04 13.33
CA GLY A 16 8.86 -0.31 12.84
C GLY A 16 7.69 -1.00 13.55
N GLY A 17 6.76 -0.23 14.11
CA GLY A 17 5.63 -0.73 14.90
C GLY A 17 5.98 -1.20 16.33
N ARG A 18 7.16 -0.85 16.85
CA ARG A 18 7.55 -1.14 18.24
C ARG A 18 7.08 -0.04 19.17
N ASP A 19 6.28 -0.39 20.16
CA ASP A 19 5.74 0.52 21.18
C ASP A 19 6.78 0.92 22.25
N SER A 20 7.94 0.25 22.27
CA SER A 20 9.07 0.58 23.15
C SER A 20 9.93 1.76 22.64
N VAL A 21 9.65 2.29 21.45
CA VAL A 21 10.48 3.30 20.79
C VAL A 21 9.94 4.71 21.05
N ASP A 22 10.78 5.54 21.68
CA ASP A 22 10.51 6.95 21.89
C ASP A 22 10.76 7.74 20.60
N VAL A 23 9.81 8.60 20.23
CA VAL A 23 9.91 9.47 19.05
C VAL A 23 9.66 10.92 19.44
N ASP A 24 10.54 11.81 18.99
CA ASP A 24 10.35 13.26 19.10
C ASP A 24 9.32 13.72 18.05
N LEU A 25 8.11 13.99 18.52
CA LEU A 25 7.01 14.48 17.68
C LEU A 25 7.31 15.89 17.14
N GLY A 26 8.08 16.71 17.85
CA GLY A 26 8.50 18.03 17.39
C GLY A 26 9.34 17.95 16.13
N GLU A 27 10.38 17.14 16.15
CA GLU A 27 11.24 16.92 14.98
C GLU A 27 10.48 16.25 13.83
N LEU A 28 9.59 15.30 14.14
CA LEU A 28 8.72 14.69 13.13
C LEU A 28 7.83 15.72 12.44
N LEU A 29 7.11 16.55 13.21
CA LEU A 29 6.17 17.52 12.65
C LEU A 29 6.88 18.70 11.96
N LYS A 30 8.11 19.05 12.34
CA LYS A 30 8.92 20.03 11.58
C LYS A 30 9.21 19.53 10.17
N LYS A 31 9.60 18.25 10.02
CA LYS A 31 9.87 17.63 8.71
C LYS A 31 8.62 17.55 7.85
N GLU A 32 7.47 17.31 8.47
CA GLU A 32 6.19 17.19 7.77
C GLU A 32 5.48 18.53 7.54
N GLY A 33 6.00 19.65 8.06
CA GLY A 33 5.42 20.99 7.92
C GLY A 33 4.24 21.30 8.84
N PHE A 34 4.05 20.52 9.91
CA PHE A 34 2.90 20.62 10.84
C PHE A 34 3.28 21.07 12.26
N PHE A 35 4.51 21.50 12.50
CA PHE A 35 4.99 21.90 13.83
C PHE A 35 4.08 22.92 14.57
N PRO A 36 3.48 23.93 13.92
CA PRO A 36 2.59 24.87 14.60
C PRO A 36 1.35 24.23 15.24
N SER A 37 0.99 23.00 14.84
CA SER A 37 -0.18 22.27 15.33
C SER A 37 0.19 21.11 16.26
N ILE A 38 1.41 21.10 16.82
CA ILE A 38 1.92 19.97 17.62
C ILE A 38 1.02 19.60 18.80
N ASP A 39 0.53 20.58 19.55
CA ASP A 39 -0.29 20.32 20.73
C ASP A 39 -1.64 19.70 20.32
N ASN A 40 -2.31 20.27 19.32
CA ASN A 40 -3.57 19.74 18.78
C ASN A 40 -3.42 18.32 18.22
N ILE A 41 -2.34 18.06 17.47
CA ILE A 41 -2.07 16.74 16.88
C ILE A 41 -1.77 15.73 18.00
N SER A 42 -0.94 16.10 18.96
CA SER A 42 -0.58 15.25 20.10
C SER A 42 -1.80 14.93 20.96
N GLU A 43 -2.65 15.91 21.22
CA GLU A 43 -3.87 15.75 22.03
C GLU A 43 -4.86 14.81 21.33
N TYR A 44 -5.15 15.04 20.05
CA TYR A 44 -6.05 14.19 19.28
C TYR A 44 -5.53 12.75 19.15
N MET A 45 -4.26 12.57 18.78
CA MET A 45 -3.70 11.21 18.65
C MET A 45 -3.64 10.48 20.00
N SER A 46 -3.49 11.21 21.10
CA SER A 46 -3.56 10.65 22.45
C SER A 46 -5.00 10.31 22.85
N SER A 47 -6.00 11.13 22.49
CA SER A 47 -7.42 10.85 22.78
C SER A 47 -7.92 9.60 22.05
N GLU A 48 -7.43 9.38 20.84
CA GLU A 48 -7.68 8.16 20.06
C GLU A 48 -6.85 6.95 20.54
N SER A 49 -6.06 7.11 21.60
CA SER A 49 -5.16 6.08 22.13
C SER A 49 -4.12 5.56 21.13
N TRP A 50 -3.84 6.29 20.05
CA TRP A 50 -2.85 5.89 19.04
C TRP A 50 -1.42 6.11 19.51
N ILE A 51 -1.22 7.09 20.40
CA ILE A 51 0.07 7.39 21.01
C ILE A 51 -0.05 7.46 22.52
N ALA A 52 1.07 7.26 23.21
CA ALA A 52 1.24 7.52 24.62
C ALA A 52 2.24 8.67 24.83
N LEU A 53 1.88 9.63 25.67
CA LEU A 53 2.77 10.71 26.07
C LEU A 53 3.81 10.19 27.07
N THR A 54 5.04 10.69 26.95
CA THR A 54 6.10 10.41 27.94
C THR A 54 6.31 11.60 28.88
N ALA A 55 7.16 11.43 29.89
CA ALA A 55 7.56 12.52 30.78
C ALA A 55 8.38 13.62 30.06
N ARG A 56 8.93 13.34 28.88
CA ARG A 56 9.72 14.30 28.08
C ARG A 56 8.78 15.05 27.13
N LYS A 57 8.91 16.38 27.08
CA LYS A 57 8.08 17.24 26.23
C LYS A 57 8.19 16.81 24.77
N HIS A 58 7.04 16.65 24.10
CA HIS A 58 6.92 16.23 22.70
C HIS A 58 7.50 14.84 22.37
N VAL A 59 7.92 14.06 23.36
CA VAL A 59 8.37 12.68 23.14
C VAL A 59 7.20 11.74 23.39
N ILE A 60 6.90 10.91 22.40
CA ILE A 60 5.74 10.03 22.36
C ILE A 60 6.16 8.59 22.05
N ARG A 61 5.27 7.63 22.32
CA ARG A 61 5.36 6.24 21.87
C ARG A 61 4.13 5.89 21.06
N ILE A 62 4.31 5.13 19.97
CA ILE A 62 3.17 4.52 19.30
C ILE A 62 2.59 3.41 20.21
N THR A 63 1.27 3.28 20.28
CA THR A 63 0.63 2.21 21.03
C THR A 63 0.31 1.02 20.13
N HIS A 64 -0.11 -0.10 20.71
CA HIS A 64 -0.67 -1.22 19.95
C HIS A 64 -1.84 -0.79 19.05
N TRP A 65 -2.73 0.08 19.54
CA TRP A 65 -3.86 0.62 18.77
C TRP A 65 -3.39 1.53 17.63
N GLY A 66 -2.41 2.39 17.91
CA GLY A 66 -1.80 3.24 16.88
C GLY A 66 -1.11 2.43 15.78
N VAL A 67 -0.49 1.29 16.12
CA VAL A 67 0.09 0.37 15.13
C VAL A 67 -0.99 -0.27 14.26
N ALA A 68 -2.07 -0.76 14.88
CA ALA A 68 -3.20 -1.33 14.13
C ALA A 68 -3.81 -0.30 13.18
N GLU A 69 -4.00 0.93 13.66
CA GLU A 69 -4.56 2.01 12.89
C GLU A 69 -3.62 2.51 11.78
N ALA A 70 -2.30 2.60 12.04
CA ALA A 70 -1.31 2.91 11.01
C ALA A 70 -1.35 1.88 9.88
N LYS A 71 -1.44 0.59 10.21
CA LYS A 71 -1.60 -0.49 9.23
C LYS A 71 -2.92 -0.35 8.46
N ARG A 72 -4.02 -0.01 9.15
CA ARG A 72 -5.31 0.27 8.52
C ARG A 72 -5.19 1.43 7.54
N ALA A 73 -4.61 2.55 7.94
CA ALA A 73 -4.39 3.73 7.11
C ALA A 73 -3.51 3.44 5.88
N LEU A 74 -2.43 2.65 6.06
CA LEU A 74 -1.58 2.18 4.96
C LEU A 74 -2.35 1.26 4.00
N SER A 75 -3.24 0.41 4.52
CA SER A 75 -4.10 -0.46 3.69
C SER A 75 -5.30 0.25 3.06
N SER A 76 -5.71 1.39 3.63
CA SER A 76 -6.82 2.23 3.14
C SER A 76 -6.36 3.28 2.13
N SER A 77 -5.05 3.46 1.99
CA SER A 77 -4.46 4.07 0.81
C SER A 77 -4.44 3.01 -0.30
N PRO A 78 -4.86 3.32 -1.54
CA PRO A 78 -4.68 2.40 -2.66
C PRO A 78 -3.18 2.13 -2.76
N ASP A 79 -2.73 0.95 -2.33
CA ASP A 79 -1.36 0.50 -2.49
C ASP A 79 -1.18 0.12 -3.95
N THR A 80 -1.10 1.14 -4.80
CA THR A 80 -0.92 1.02 -6.24
C THR A 80 0.28 0.15 -6.57
N GLY A 81 1.33 0.17 -5.75
CA GLY A 81 2.47 -0.73 -5.88
C GLY A 81 2.10 -2.22 -5.75
N ARG A 82 1.37 -2.59 -4.69
CA ARG A 82 0.94 -3.98 -4.46
C ARG A 82 -0.17 -4.43 -5.40
N GLU A 83 -1.05 -3.52 -5.82
CA GLU A 83 -2.04 -3.77 -6.88
C GLU A 83 -1.36 -4.02 -8.23
N VAL A 84 -0.38 -3.19 -8.61
CA VAL A 84 0.44 -3.38 -9.81
C VAL A 84 1.22 -4.68 -9.74
N GLU A 85 1.78 -5.05 -8.59
CA GLU A 85 2.47 -6.33 -8.39
C GLU A 85 1.53 -7.53 -8.62
N LYS A 86 0.32 -7.52 -8.04
CA LYS A 86 -0.68 -8.56 -8.27
C LYS A 86 -1.11 -8.65 -9.73
N LEU A 87 -1.32 -7.51 -10.38
CA LEU A 87 -1.68 -7.44 -11.79
C LEU A 87 -0.54 -7.98 -12.67
N ALA A 88 0.72 -7.67 -12.35
CA ALA A 88 1.90 -8.17 -13.06
C ALA A 88 2.07 -9.69 -12.93
N VAL A 89 1.85 -10.24 -11.72
CA VAL A 89 1.85 -11.69 -11.49
C VAL A 89 0.76 -12.37 -12.32
N LYS A 90 -0.46 -11.80 -12.32
CA LYS A 90 -1.58 -12.32 -13.11
C LYS A 90 -1.32 -12.27 -14.62
N LEU A 91 -0.76 -11.16 -15.11
CA LEU A 91 -0.35 -11.01 -16.51
C LEU A 91 0.65 -12.10 -16.90
N THR A 92 1.65 -12.34 -16.04
CA THR A 92 2.67 -13.38 -16.27
C THR A 92 2.07 -14.78 -16.35
N SER A 93 1.13 -15.11 -15.46
CA SER A 93 0.43 -16.40 -15.49
C SER A 93 -0.34 -16.59 -16.79
N ARG A 94 -1.14 -15.59 -17.19
CA ARG A 94 -1.93 -15.64 -18.42
C ARG A 94 -1.07 -15.67 -19.67
N ALA A 95 0.09 -15.01 -19.68
CA ALA A 95 1.01 -15.04 -20.82
C ALA A 95 1.59 -16.45 -21.01
N ARG A 96 1.87 -17.18 -19.92
CA ARG A 96 2.29 -18.59 -19.98
C ARG A 96 1.18 -19.49 -20.53
N GLU A 97 -0.06 -19.30 -20.08
CA GLU A 97 -1.21 -20.03 -20.63
C GLU A 97 -1.39 -19.75 -22.13
N PHE A 98 -1.24 -18.48 -22.55
CA PHE A 98 -1.32 -18.12 -23.96
C PHE A 98 -0.21 -18.77 -24.80
N LEU A 99 1.01 -18.87 -24.26
CA LEU A 99 2.11 -19.56 -24.93
C LEU A 99 1.76 -21.04 -25.17
N VAL A 100 1.23 -21.74 -24.17
CA VAL A 100 0.78 -23.13 -24.31
C VAL A 100 -0.30 -23.25 -25.39
N MET A 101 -1.30 -22.36 -25.39
CA MET A 101 -2.34 -22.35 -26.43
C MET A 101 -1.77 -22.12 -27.84
N ALA A 102 -0.74 -21.28 -27.97
CA ALA A 102 -0.06 -21.03 -29.23
C ALA A 102 0.72 -22.26 -29.73
N GLU A 103 1.39 -22.98 -28.83
CA GLU A 103 2.06 -24.25 -29.13
C GLU A 103 1.07 -25.33 -29.56
N GLU A 104 -0.07 -25.44 -28.85
CA GLU A 104 -1.15 -26.37 -29.22
C GLU A 104 -1.76 -26.01 -30.58
N PHE A 105 -1.97 -24.73 -30.87
CA PHE A 105 -2.45 -24.28 -32.17
C PHE A 105 -1.45 -24.60 -33.28
N ALA A 106 -0.15 -24.38 -33.05
CA ALA A 106 0.89 -24.72 -34.02
C ALA A 106 0.91 -26.23 -34.34
N ALA A 107 0.66 -27.08 -33.34
CA ALA A 107 0.58 -28.53 -33.51
C ALA A 107 -0.71 -28.98 -34.25
N SER A 108 -1.82 -28.26 -34.07
CA SER A 108 -3.10 -28.57 -34.73
C SER A 108 -3.92 -27.30 -34.95
N PRO A 109 -3.78 -26.65 -36.12
CA PRO A 109 -4.43 -25.39 -36.42
C PRO A 109 -5.93 -25.57 -36.72
N THR A 110 -6.78 -25.22 -35.77
CA THR A 110 -8.25 -25.25 -35.95
C THR A 110 -8.87 -23.89 -35.66
N ALA A 111 -10.03 -23.61 -36.26
CA ALA A 111 -10.75 -22.34 -36.05
C ALA A 111 -11.14 -22.13 -34.57
N GLU A 112 -11.50 -23.20 -33.87
CA GLU A 112 -11.81 -23.16 -32.43
C GLU A 112 -10.59 -22.70 -31.60
N ARG A 113 -9.41 -23.25 -31.86
CA ARG A 113 -8.17 -22.87 -31.16
C ARG A 113 -7.74 -21.46 -31.50
N ALA A 114 -7.90 -21.02 -32.75
CA ALA A 114 -7.67 -19.64 -33.14
C ALA A 114 -8.59 -18.67 -32.36
N GLY A 115 -9.88 -18.98 -32.23
CA GLY A 115 -10.82 -18.17 -31.44
C GLY A 115 -10.49 -18.15 -29.94
N ALA A 116 -10.04 -19.27 -29.37
CA ALA A 116 -9.59 -19.33 -27.99
C ALA A 116 -8.35 -18.45 -27.74
N MET A 117 -7.38 -18.47 -28.67
CA MET A 117 -6.22 -17.59 -28.64
C MET A 117 -6.61 -16.12 -28.73
N GLU A 118 -7.51 -15.74 -29.64
CA GLU A 118 -7.98 -14.36 -29.80
C GLU A 118 -8.58 -13.83 -28.49
N LYS A 119 -9.46 -14.60 -27.86
CA LYS A 119 -10.04 -14.26 -26.56
C LYS A 119 -8.97 -14.05 -25.48
N ARG A 120 -8.00 -14.96 -25.41
CA ARG A 120 -6.92 -14.88 -24.42
C ARG A 120 -6.00 -13.68 -24.66
N CYS A 121 -5.75 -13.33 -25.91
CA CYS A 121 -4.98 -12.15 -26.30
C CYS A 121 -5.68 -10.86 -25.86
N ALA A 122 -7.01 -10.78 -26.01
CA ALA A 122 -7.80 -9.64 -25.53
C ALA A 122 -7.72 -9.49 -24.00
N GLU A 123 -7.76 -10.61 -23.25
CA GLU A 123 -7.60 -10.60 -21.79
C GLU A 123 -6.21 -10.10 -21.35
N LEU A 124 -5.15 -10.47 -22.07
CA LEU A 124 -3.79 -9.95 -21.83
C LEU A 124 -3.69 -8.45 -22.09
N ALA A 125 -4.29 -7.96 -23.18
CA ALA A 125 -4.31 -6.55 -23.52
C ALA A 125 -5.02 -5.72 -22.42
N GLU A 126 -6.12 -6.23 -21.87
CA GLU A 126 -6.84 -5.59 -20.77
C GLU A 126 -6.03 -5.57 -19.47
N ASP A 127 -5.29 -6.63 -19.15
CA ASP A 127 -4.40 -6.64 -17.97
C ASP A 127 -3.28 -5.59 -18.11
N VAL A 128 -2.67 -5.45 -19.29
CA VAL A 128 -1.66 -4.40 -19.56
C VAL A 128 -2.27 -3.01 -19.41
N LYS A 129 -3.49 -2.80 -19.92
CA LYS A 129 -4.21 -1.52 -19.79
C LYS A 129 -4.45 -1.17 -18.32
N LYS A 130 -4.89 -2.13 -17.50
CA LYS A 130 -5.09 -1.94 -16.06
C LYS A 130 -3.81 -1.59 -15.32
N ILE A 131 -2.70 -2.28 -15.64
CA ILE A 131 -1.38 -1.96 -15.08
C ILE A 131 -1.01 -0.52 -15.45
N LYS A 132 -1.11 -0.14 -16.73
CA LYS A 132 -0.81 1.23 -17.18
C LYS A 132 -1.65 2.30 -16.49
N SER A 133 -2.92 2.01 -16.21
CA SER A 133 -3.80 2.92 -15.48
C SER A 133 -3.53 2.98 -13.97
N SER A 134 -2.75 2.04 -13.43
CA SER A 134 -2.41 1.93 -12.00
C SER A 134 -0.98 2.36 -11.68
N LEU A 135 -0.19 2.69 -12.71
CA LEU A 135 1.13 3.32 -12.64
C LEU A 135 0.98 4.85 -12.64
#